data_AF-A0ABD1QIM6-F1
#
_entry.id   AF-A0ABD1QIM6-F1
#
_cell.length_a   1.000
_cell.length_b   1.000
_cell.length_c   1.000
_cell.angle_alpha   90.00
_cell.angle_beta   90.00
_cell.angle_gamma   90.00
#
_symmetry.space_group_name_H-M   'P 1'
#
loop_
_entity.id
_entity.type
_entity.pdbx_description
1 polymer ?
#
loop_
_entity_poly.entity_id
_entity_poly.type
_entity_poly.pdbx_seq_one_letter_code
_entity_poly.pdbx_strand_id
1 'polypeptide(L)'
;MVNSLWQLSGFFAEANFLPPGCYSDHSPCIVSLFECHRKRSKNFKFFNMWVQHRDFNEVVDQNWDSMHVGTNQFILCAKLKGLKQPLKSLNKREFSHIAERAASARIALSTAQQSLHDQPSNVFLQQQVARFEEKGCISIGVGTEFFLSAS
;
A
#
# COMPACT_ATOMS: atom_id res chain seq x y z
N MET A 1 18.63 -8.01 28.85
CA MET A 1 18.24 -7.88 30.27
C MET A 1 16.85 -7.27 30.29
N VAL A 2 15.82 -8.03 30.69
CA VAL A 2 14.42 -7.57 30.70
C VAL A 2 14.07 -7.17 32.14
N ASN A 3 13.50 -5.98 32.32
CA ASN A 3 13.04 -5.51 33.63
C ASN A 3 11.79 -6.30 34.03
N SER A 4 11.90 -7.11 35.08
CA SER A 4 10.84 -7.98 35.60
C SER A 4 9.63 -7.20 36.13
N LEU A 5 9.79 -5.93 36.52
CA LEU A 5 8.66 -5.06 36.89
C LEU A 5 7.77 -4.73 35.69
N TRP A 6 8.32 -4.65 34.48
CA TRP A 6 7.56 -4.36 33.27
C TRP A 6 6.68 -5.54 32.85
N GLN A 7 7.19 -6.78 33.01
CA GLN A 7 6.41 -8.00 32.72
C GLN A 7 5.19 -8.15 33.66
N LEU A 8 5.33 -7.80 34.95
CA LEU A 8 4.23 -7.86 35.93
C LEU A 8 3.18 -6.77 35.74
N SER A 9 3.52 -5.66 35.06
CA SER A 9 2.61 -4.53 34.81
C SER A 9 1.70 -4.68 33.57
N GLY A 10 1.75 -5.82 32.88
CA GLY A 10 1.00 -6.02 31.62
C GLY A 10 1.55 -5.20 30.45
N PHE A 11 2.81 -4.77 30.52
CA PHE A 11 3.47 -3.99 29.48
C PHE A 11 3.85 -4.90 28.30
N PHE A 12 3.06 -4.84 27.23
CA PHE A 12 3.38 -5.51 25.96
C PHE A 12 4.31 -4.61 25.13
N ALA A 13 5.51 -5.10 24.82
CA ALA A 13 6.45 -4.44 23.93
C ALA A 13 7.10 -5.46 23.01
N GLU A 14 6.94 -5.27 21.71
CA GLU A 14 7.49 -6.13 20.66
C GLU A 14 8.25 -5.28 19.65
N ALA A 15 9.47 -5.69 19.29
CA ALA A 15 10.27 -5.05 18.25
C ALA A 15 10.37 -5.98 17.05
N ASN A 16 9.78 -5.56 15.93
CA ASN A 16 9.77 -6.28 14.66
C ASN A 16 10.72 -5.60 13.68
N PHE A 17 11.81 -6.27 13.32
CA PHE A 17 12.73 -5.79 12.30
C PHE A 17 12.25 -6.26 10.93
N LEU A 18 11.94 -5.31 10.05
CA LEU A 18 11.54 -5.61 8.68
C LEU A 18 12.78 -5.79 7.81
N PRO A 19 12.69 -6.60 6.73
CA PRO A 19 13.75 -6.68 5.75
C PRO A 19 14.09 -5.31 5.14
N PRO A 20 15.33 -5.13 4.64
CA PRO A 20 15.73 -3.92 3.91
C PRO A 20 14.79 -3.61 2.75
N GLY A 21 14.58 -2.32 2.50
CA GLY A 21 13.74 -1.86 1.40
C GLY A 21 14.52 -1.80 0.09
N CYS A 22 13.79 -1.68 -1.03
CA CYS A 22 14.40 -1.62 -2.37
C CYS A 22 15.29 -0.39 -2.63
N TYR A 23 15.31 0.60 -1.74
CA TYR A 23 16.09 1.84 -1.87
C TYR A 23 17.11 2.05 -0.75
N SER A 24 17.17 1.17 0.24
CA SER A 24 18.07 1.30 1.38
C SER A 24 18.38 -0.06 1.98
N ASP A 25 19.65 -0.28 2.27
CA ASP A 25 20.20 -1.40 3.03
C ASP A 25 19.83 -1.37 4.53
N HIS A 26 19.13 -0.33 4.99
CA HIS A 26 18.63 -0.25 6.36
C HIS A 26 17.38 -1.10 6.55
N SER A 27 17.39 -1.96 7.57
CA SER A 27 16.23 -2.71 8.06
C SER A 27 15.42 -1.85 9.05
N PRO A 28 14.20 -1.40 8.70
CA PRO A 28 13.41 -0.59 9.62
C PRO A 28 12.92 -1.44 10.81
N CYS A 29 12.98 -0.85 12.01
CA CYS A 29 12.47 -1.47 13.23
C CYS A 29 11.10 -0.89 13.59
N ILE A 30 10.09 -1.75 13.71
CA ILE A 30 8.76 -1.39 14.22
C ILE A 30 8.69 -1.81 15.68
N VAL A 31 8.60 -0.84 16.58
CA VAL A 31 8.37 -1.10 18.01
C VAL A 31 6.88 -0.93 18.30
N SER A 32 6.21 -2.05 18.58
CA SER A 32 4.82 -2.12 19.01
C SER A 32 4.78 -2.05 20.53
N LEU A 33 4.21 -0.97 21.07
CA LEU A 33 3.95 -0.80 22.50
C LEU A 33 2.44 -0.90 22.72
N PHE A 34 2.03 -1.70 23.69
CA PHE A 34 0.62 -2.02 24.01
C PHE A 34 -0.12 -2.76 22.87
N GLU A 35 -1.13 -3.56 23.20
CA GLU A 35 -1.99 -4.21 22.18
C GLU A 35 -2.90 -3.20 21.50
N CYS A 36 -2.39 -2.45 20.52
CA CYS A 36 -3.21 -1.56 19.70
C CYS A 36 -3.77 -2.30 18.48
N HIS A 37 -4.84 -3.07 18.68
CA HIS A 37 -5.57 -3.76 17.60
C HIS A 37 -6.44 -2.83 16.72
N ARG A 38 -6.15 -1.52 16.67
CA ARG A 38 -6.93 -0.59 15.84
C ARG A 38 -6.61 -0.83 14.37
N LYS A 39 -7.49 -1.57 13.69
CA LYS A 39 -7.57 -1.59 12.22
C LYS A 39 -7.71 -0.15 11.73
N ARG A 40 -6.61 0.47 11.34
CA ARG A 40 -6.61 1.80 10.75
C ARG A 40 -7.36 1.71 9.43
N SER A 41 -8.49 2.41 9.35
CA SER A 41 -9.21 2.55 8.08
C SER A 41 -8.25 3.14 7.05
N LYS A 42 -8.06 2.43 5.93
CA LYS A 42 -7.28 2.97 4.81
C LYS A 42 -8.10 4.11 4.19
N ASN A 43 -7.51 5.30 4.16
CA ASN A 43 -8.08 6.44 3.46
C ASN A 43 -8.30 6.07 1.98
N PHE A 44 -9.37 6.62 1.40
CA PHE A 44 -9.59 6.51 -0.04
C PHE A 44 -8.50 7.27 -0.77
N LYS A 45 -7.91 6.65 -1.79
CA LYS A 45 -6.95 7.28 -2.69
C LYS A 45 -7.57 7.31 -4.08
N PHE A 46 -7.53 8.48 -4.70
CA PHE A 46 -7.79 8.63 -6.12
C PHE A 46 -6.54 8.23 -6.89
N PHE A 47 -6.70 7.52 -8.00
CA PHE A 47 -5.59 7.11 -8.86
C PHE A 47 -5.74 7.75 -10.23
N ASN A 48 -4.69 8.45 -10.68
CA ASN A 48 -4.71 9.18 -11.96
C ASN A 48 -5.00 8.28 -13.16
N MET A 49 -4.59 7.00 -13.11
CA MET A 49 -4.88 6.00 -14.14
C MET A 49 -6.39 5.83 -14.41
N TRP A 50 -7.25 6.14 -13.43
CA TRP A 50 -8.69 6.07 -13.65
C TRP A 50 -9.15 7.07 -14.69
N VAL A 51 -8.58 8.29 -14.71
CA VAL A 51 -8.99 9.34 -15.66
C VAL A 51 -8.75 8.93 -17.12
N GLN A 52 -7.77 8.06 -17.35
CA GLN A 52 -7.44 7.54 -18.68
C GLN A 52 -8.29 6.32 -19.07
N HIS A 53 -9.05 5.75 -18.14
CA HIS A 53 -9.90 4.60 -18.41
C HIS A 53 -11.17 5.02 -19.12
N ARG A 54 -11.55 4.31 -20.20
CA ARG A 54 -12.69 4.67 -21.04
C ARG A 54 -14.02 4.77 -20.27
N ASP A 55 -14.24 3.88 -19.30
CA ASP A 55 -15.47 3.83 -18.48
C ASP A 55 -15.50 4.91 -17.38
N PHE A 56 -14.43 5.69 -17.17
CA PHE A 56 -14.34 6.62 -16.03
C PHE A 56 -15.39 7.73 -16.09
N ASN A 57 -15.51 8.42 -17.22
CA ASN A 57 -16.48 9.51 -17.37
C ASN A 57 -17.91 8.99 -17.20
N GLU A 58 -18.22 7.84 -17.80
CA GLU A 58 -19.53 7.20 -17.65
C GLU A 58 -19.85 6.88 -16.17
N VAL A 59 -18.90 6.32 -15.43
CA VAL A 59 -19.07 6.04 -13.99
C VAL A 59 -19.29 7.32 -13.19
N VAL A 60 -18.58 8.41 -13.53
CA VAL A 60 -18.76 9.71 -12.87
C VAL A 60 -20.16 10.26 -13.18
N ASP A 61 -20.54 10.36 -14.45
CA ASP A 61 -21.80 10.95 -14.89
C ASP A 61 -23.01 10.24 -14.26
N GLN A 62 -23.02 8.90 -14.26
CA GLN A 62 -24.10 8.10 -13.65
C GLN A 62 -24.29 8.32 -12.15
N ASN A 63 -23.25 8.76 -11.44
CA ASN A 63 -23.25 8.88 -9.98
C ASN A 63 -23.17 10.33 -9.49
N TRP A 64 -22.86 11.29 -10.37
CA TRP A 64 -22.67 12.68 -10.01
C TRP A 64 -23.97 13.46 -9.86
N ASP A 65 -25.01 13.06 -10.59
CA ASP A 65 -26.31 13.78 -10.63
C ASP A 65 -27.25 13.44 -9.47
N SER A 66 -26.72 12.86 -8.39
CA SER A 66 -27.49 12.63 -7.17
C SER A 66 -27.94 13.95 -6.54
N MET A 67 -29.24 14.07 -6.28
CA MET A 67 -29.83 15.23 -5.62
C MET A 67 -29.45 15.25 -4.14
N HIS A 68 -28.81 16.33 -3.70
CA HIS A 68 -28.45 16.56 -2.30
C HIS A 68 -28.88 17.96 -1.89
N VAL A 69 -29.46 18.08 -0.69
CA VAL A 69 -29.91 19.35 -0.12
C VAL A 69 -28.96 19.75 1.00
N GLY A 70 -28.51 21.00 0.99
CA GLY A 70 -27.60 21.54 2.00
C GLY A 70 -26.73 22.65 1.45
N THR A 71 -25.64 22.96 2.16
CA THR A 71 -24.63 23.92 1.67
C THR A 71 -23.88 23.36 0.48
N ASN A 72 -23.29 24.23 -0.35
CA ASN A 72 -22.48 23.82 -1.51
C ASN A 72 -21.35 22.86 -1.11
N GLN A 73 -20.71 23.10 0.03
CA GLN A 73 -19.67 22.21 0.57
C GLN A 73 -20.21 20.83 0.94
N PHE A 74 -21.39 20.77 1.55
CA PHE A 74 -22.04 19.51 1.89
C PHE A 74 -22.41 18.73 0.62
N ILE A 75 -23.00 19.40 -0.37
CA ILE A 75 -23.39 18.80 -1.65
C ILE A 75 -22.15 18.21 -2.34
N LEU A 76 -21.06 18.97 -2.44
CA LEU A 76 -19.80 18.48 -3.02
C LEU A 76 -19.28 17.23 -2.28
N CYS A 77 -19.24 17.27 -0.95
CA CYS A 77 -18.79 16.14 -0.15
C CYS A 77 -19.70 14.90 -0.31
N ALA A 78 -21.01 15.10 -0.44
CA ALA A 78 -21.97 14.02 -0.66
C ALA A 78 -21.76 13.36 -2.04
N LYS A 79 -21.60 14.15 -3.10
CA LYS A 79 -21.28 13.65 -4.45
C LYS A 79 -19.96 12.87 -4.48
N LEU A 80 -18.89 13.42 -3.88
CA LEU A 80 -17.60 12.72 -3.78
C LEU A 80 -17.69 11.42 -2.97
N LYS A 81 -18.52 11.38 -1.91
CA LYS A 81 -18.79 10.13 -1.17
C LYS A 81 -19.54 9.12 -2.02
N GLY A 82 -20.49 9.57 -2.86
CA GLY A 82 -21.22 8.73 -3.82
C GLY A 82 -20.29 8.03 -4.81
N LEU A 83 -19.32 8.77 -5.36
CA LEU A 83 -18.33 8.23 -6.31
C LEU A 83 -17.37 7.19 -5.71
N LYS A 84 -17.22 7.14 -4.39
CA LYS A 84 -16.20 6.30 -3.74
C LYS A 84 -16.38 4.80 -4.02
N GLN A 85 -17.61 4.28 -3.98
CA GLN A 85 -17.86 2.85 -4.22
C GLN A 85 -17.77 2.48 -5.72
N PRO A 86 -18.41 3.22 -6.64
CA PRO A 86 -18.26 2.99 -8.08
C PRO A 86 -16.80 2.99 -8.54
N LEU A 87 -15.99 3.95 -8.11
CA LEU A 87 -14.57 4.02 -8.47
C LEU A 87 -13.76 2.86 -7.87
N LYS A 88 -14.10 2.39 -6.66
CA LYS A 88 -13.49 1.17 -6.10
C LYS A 88 -13.85 -0.07 -6.91
N SER A 89 -15.08 -0.17 -7.38
CA SER A 89 -15.54 -1.27 -8.22
C SER A 89 -14.84 -1.25 -9.58
N LEU A 90 -14.71 -0.08 -10.20
CA LEU A 90 -13.92 0.10 -11.42
C LEU A 90 -12.46 -0.34 -11.19
N ASN A 91 -11.85 0.10 -10.09
CA ASN A 91 -10.50 -0.30 -9.75
C ASN A 91 -10.34 -1.81 -9.57
N LYS A 92 -11.31 -2.46 -8.92
CA LYS A 92 -11.28 -3.91 -8.72
C LYS A 92 -11.50 -4.66 -10.03
N ARG A 93 -12.39 -4.19 -10.89
CA ARG A 93 -12.71 -4.83 -12.18
C ARG A 93 -11.53 -4.74 -13.14
N GLU A 94 -10.95 -3.55 -13.29
CA GLU A 94 -9.99 -3.28 -14.36
C GLU A 94 -8.53 -3.37 -13.90
N PHE A 95 -8.24 -3.13 -12.61
CA PHE A 95 -6.87 -3.01 -12.09
C PHE A 95 -6.54 -4.01 -10.96
N SER A 96 -7.40 -5.00 -10.69
CA SER A 96 -7.14 -6.06 -9.69
C SER A 96 -5.86 -6.83 -9.99
N HIS A 97 -5.65 -7.23 -11.24
CA HIS A 97 -4.47 -7.97 -11.67
C HIS A 97 -3.16 -7.21 -11.38
N ILE A 98 -3.16 -5.88 -11.43
CA ILE A 98 -1.98 -5.06 -11.07
C ILE A 98 -1.73 -5.16 -9.56
N ALA A 99 -2.79 -5.02 -8.75
CA ALA A 99 -2.70 -5.12 -7.30
C ALA A 99 -2.22 -6.51 -6.86
N GLU A 100 -2.71 -7.56 -7.52
CA GLU A 100 -2.31 -8.96 -7.31
C GLU A 100 -0.85 -9.17 -7.69
N ARG A 101 -0.42 -8.77 -8.88
CA ARG A 101 0.99 -8.85 -9.31
C ARG A 101 1.92 -8.13 -8.35
N ALA A 102 1.55 -6.93 -7.90
CA ALA A 102 2.32 -6.19 -6.91
C ALA A 102 2.36 -6.91 -5.55
N ALA A 103 1.27 -7.56 -5.13
CA ALA A 103 1.24 -8.36 -3.90
C ALA A 103 2.11 -9.61 -4.01
N SER A 104 2.02 -10.35 -5.12
CA SER A 104 2.86 -11.52 -5.40
C SER A 104 4.34 -11.15 -5.44
N ALA A 105 4.70 -10.02 -6.07
CA ALA A 105 6.08 -9.53 -6.09
C ALA A 105 6.60 -9.20 -4.68
N ARG A 106 5.78 -8.57 -3.82
CA ARG A 106 6.13 -8.31 -2.42
C ARG A 106 6.35 -9.59 -1.63
N ILE A 107 5.48 -10.59 -1.81
CA ILE A 107 5.62 -11.89 -1.14
C ILE A 107 6.89 -12.59 -1.59
N ALA A 108 7.16 -12.64 -2.91
CA ALA A 108 8.36 -13.26 -3.46
C ALA A 108 9.65 -12.61 -2.93
N LEU A 109 9.69 -11.28 -2.88
CA LEU A 109 10.82 -10.54 -2.29
C LEU A 109 10.99 -10.87 -0.81
N SER A 110 9.91 -10.82 -0.02
CA SER A 110 9.96 -11.13 1.41
C SER A 110 10.44 -12.55 1.68
N THR A 111 9.99 -13.54 0.90
CA THR A 111 10.44 -14.94 1.03
C THR A 111 11.92 -15.10 0.69
N ALA A 112 12.39 -14.43 -0.37
CA ALA A 112 13.80 -14.46 -0.75
C ALA A 112 14.70 -13.78 0.29
N GLN A 113 14.26 -12.64 0.83
CA GLN A 113 14.96 -11.93 1.90
C GLN A 113 15.03 -12.76 3.20
N GLN A 114 13.95 -13.46 3.56
CA GLN A 114 13.95 -14.37 4.71
C GLN A 114 14.92 -15.54 4.51
N SER A 115 14.91 -16.14 3.32
CA SER A 115 15.83 -17.25 3.00
C SER A 115 17.29 -16.81 3.03
N LEU A 116 17.58 -15.57 2.58
CA LEU A 116 18.91 -14.98 2.64
C LEU A 116 19.33 -14.67 4.08
N HIS A 117 18.41 -14.27 4.96
CA HIS A 117 18.69 -14.07 6.38
C HIS A 117 19.20 -15.36 7.04
N ASP A 118 18.60 -16.50 6.70
CA ASP A 118 19.00 -17.81 7.23
C ASP A 118 20.33 -18.30 6.61
N GLN A 119 20.68 -17.83 5.41
CA GLN A 119 21.89 -18.23 4.67
C GLN A 119 22.63 -17.03 4.06
N PRO A 120 23.27 -16.19 4.89
CA PRO A 120 23.78 -14.88 4.45
C PRO A 120 24.89 -14.96 3.40
N SER A 121 25.67 -16.05 3.37
CA SER A 121 26.77 -16.25 2.41
C SER A 121 26.33 -16.85 1.06
N ASN A 122 25.03 -17.11 0.88
CA ASN A 122 24.51 -17.73 -0.33
C ASN A 122 24.40 -16.70 -1.47
N VAL A 123 25.40 -16.68 -2.35
CA VAL A 123 25.51 -15.75 -3.48
C VAL A 123 24.29 -15.81 -4.41
N PHE A 124 23.68 -16.98 -4.59
CA PHE A 124 22.48 -17.12 -5.42
C PHE A 124 21.28 -16.39 -4.82
N LEU A 125 21.08 -16.49 -3.49
CA LEU A 125 20.01 -15.77 -2.79
C LEU A 125 20.26 -14.26 -2.78
N GLN A 126 21.51 -13.82 -2.61
CA GLN A 126 21.89 -12.40 -2.71
C GLN A 126 21.52 -11.83 -4.09
N GLN A 127 21.89 -12.53 -5.16
CA GLN A 127 21.58 -12.11 -6.53
C GLN A 127 20.07 -12.15 -6.83
N GLN A 128 19.35 -13.11 -6.25
CA GLN A 128 17.89 -13.21 -6.40
C GLN A 128 17.16 -12.04 -5.73
N VAL A 129 17.55 -11.66 -4.50
CA VAL A 129 16.99 -10.50 -3.79
C VAL A 129 17.26 -9.21 -4.57
N ALA A 130 18.50 -8.98 -5.02
CA ALA A 130 18.86 -7.80 -5.81
C ALA A 130 18.00 -7.69 -7.09
N ARG A 131 17.77 -8.81 -7.78
CA ARG A 131 16.90 -8.85 -8.97
C ARG A 131 15.44 -8.50 -8.66
N PHE A 132 14.93 -8.94 -7.52
CA PHE A 132 13.56 -8.61 -7.11
C PHE A 132 13.43 -7.15 -6.69
N GLU A 133 14.44 -6.58 -6.03
CA GLU A 133 14.49 -5.16 -5.67
C GLU A 133 14.54 -4.27 -6.92
N GLU A 134 15.38 -4.60 -7.90
CA GLU A 134 15.45 -3.87 -9.18
C GLU A 134 14.08 -3.83 -9.88
N LYS A 135 13.42 -5.00 -9.99
CA LYS A 135 12.07 -5.10 -10.58
C LYS A 135 11.01 -4.35 -9.77
N GLY A 136 11.13 -4.34 -8.44
CA GLY A 136 10.26 -3.62 -7.53
C GLY A 136 10.38 -2.09 -7.68
N CYS A 137 11.61 -1.58 -7.77
CA CYS A 137 11.92 -0.17 -7.98
C CYS A 137 11.30 0.37 -9.27
N ILE A 138 11.40 -0.38 -10.37
CA ILE A 138 10.81 -0.01 -11.67
C ILE A 138 9.28 0.04 -11.56
N SER A 139 8.67 -0.93 -10.87
CA SER A 139 7.21 -1.01 -10.72
C SER A 139 6.62 0.15 -9.89
N ILE A 140 7.35 0.61 -8.87
CA ILE A 140 6.96 1.77 -8.04
C ILE A 140 7.25 3.07 -8.79
N GLY A 141 8.37 3.14 -9.52
CA GLY A 141 8.77 4.26 -10.38
C GLY A 141 7.77 4.57 -11.49
N VAL A 142 7.25 3.56 -12.20
CA VAL A 142 6.22 3.76 -13.25
C VAL A 142 4.89 4.24 -12.64
N GLY A 143 4.59 3.86 -11.39
CA GLY A 143 3.45 4.39 -10.63
C GLY A 143 3.61 5.86 -10.25
N THR A 144 4.83 6.39 -10.21
CA THR A 144 5.15 7.80 -9.93
C THR A 144 5.50 8.61 -11.19
N GLU A 145 5.95 8.00 -12.27
CA GLU A 145 6.21 8.70 -13.55
C GLU A 145 4.91 9.05 -14.30
N PHE A 146 3.80 8.34 -14.03
CA PHE A 146 2.46 8.80 -14.41
C PHE A 146 1.97 10.02 -13.59
N PHE A 147 2.72 10.49 -12.60
CA PHE A 147 2.35 11.62 -11.74
C PHE A 147 3.10 12.93 -12.04
N LEU A 148 4.02 12.96 -13.00
CA LEU A 148 4.73 14.19 -13.38
C LEU A 148 4.74 14.40 -14.90
N SER A 149 3.56 14.65 -15.50
CA SER A 149 3.49 15.50 -16.69
C SER A 149 2.06 16.00 -16.87
N ALA A 150 1.71 17.03 -16.09
CA ALA A 150 0.64 17.96 -16.43
C ALA A 150 1.02 19.32 -15.82
N SER A 151 1.85 20.06 -16.54
CA SER A 151 1.95 21.52 -16.48
C SER A 151 2.01 22.01 -17.91
#